data_AF-G4TVL3-F1
#
_entry.id   AF-G4TVL3-F1
#
_cell.length_a   1.000
_cell.length_b   1.000
_cell.length_c   1.000
_cell.angle_alpha   90.00
_cell.angle_beta   90.00
_cell.angle_gamma   90.00
#
_symmetry.space_group_name_H-M   'P 1'
#
loop_
_entity.id
_entity.type
_entity.pdbx_description
1 polymer ?
#
loop_
_entity_poly.entity_id
_entity_poly.type
_entity_poly.pdbx_seq_one_letter_code
_entity_poly.pdbx_strand_id
1 'polypeptide(L)'
;MAKEKGWLLFVDNADSPELNLRPYLTNSTHGAVIITTRNGQCANYALDGAVPVGDLEESEAVNLLHTIAQIMPASDTKSLEIVRELGMLALAITQAGVYIRDTRRLDTYLEMFQEHRSELLRKRPDIGSGYTSSTYTAFNLSFHQLPRKTQKFLKLCAFLNHSRIPTILFKRSIMSGFATYTVLNSYRPPWSDRKFITKLRKIFGKTWNEIKFQEIIHSSSQASFINVSTDGLSYTIHPLLQTYIEDSLGEADCKRYCCITTQLVLGSIWPSEGSNADLWDLLPHANSIPLSVKTKKSHGYWHSTSFMVLWGAGQHNRDLMWLENVLAITLNKCGRLDEAKKMGRDTLTLRLEISGPRHPHTIAAMSNLAAILYGRGRLDEAEKMQRDTLALLLNMSGHPNTITVMNNLAFILDNRGKTEEAKRIRQDVRALQLQGSG
;
A
#
# COMPACT_ATOMS: atom_id res chain seq x y z
N MET A 1 -26.60 -34.29 16.61
CA MET A 1 -26.96 -33.19 15.68
C MET A 1 -26.49 -31.89 16.30
N ALA A 2 -25.39 -31.32 15.79
CA ALA A 2 -24.98 -29.98 16.21
C ALA A 2 -26.00 -28.98 15.65
N LYS A 3 -26.62 -28.15 16.50
CA LYS A 3 -27.42 -27.02 16.04
C LYS A 3 -26.50 -26.11 15.22
N GLU A 4 -26.68 -26.07 13.91
CA GLU A 4 -25.98 -25.12 13.04
C GLU A 4 -26.33 -23.71 13.55
N LYS A 5 -25.34 -23.01 14.09
CA LYS A 5 -25.51 -21.63 14.54
C LYS A 5 -25.75 -20.78 13.30
N GLY A 6 -26.83 -20.01 13.28
CA GLY A 6 -27.07 -19.07 12.20
C GLY A 6 -25.91 -18.08 12.06
N TRP A 7 -25.60 -17.69 10.83
CA TRP A 7 -24.47 -16.81 10.54
C TRP A 7 -24.94 -15.51 9.88
N LEU A 8 -24.16 -14.45 10.07
CA LEU A 8 -24.41 -13.14 9.49
C LEU A 8 -23.12 -12.64 8.84
N LEU A 9 -23.18 -12.34 7.54
CA LEU A 9 -22.06 -11.83 6.76
C LEU A 9 -22.30 -10.36 6.42
N PHE A 10 -21.34 -9.50 6.75
CA PHE A 10 -21.35 -8.09 6.34
C PHE A 10 -20.34 -7.88 5.21
N VAL A 11 -20.81 -7.33 4.09
CA VAL A 11 -19.97 -6.86 2.99
C VAL A 11 -20.06 -5.34 2.97
N ASP A 12 -19.07 -4.68 3.58
CA ASP A 12 -19.06 -3.24 3.77
C ASP A 12 -18.35 -2.50 2.63
N ASN A 13 -18.91 -1.39 2.17
CA ASN A 13 -18.36 -0.54 1.08
C ASN A 13 -18.14 -1.28 -0.26
N ALA A 14 -19.12 -2.08 -0.70
CA ALA A 14 -19.10 -2.80 -1.97
C ALA A 14 -19.35 -1.89 -3.20
N ASP A 15 -18.55 -0.83 -3.35
CA ASP A 15 -18.83 0.30 -4.23
C ASP A 15 -18.34 0.12 -5.68
N SER A 16 -17.44 -0.83 -5.93
CA SER A 16 -16.82 -0.98 -7.26
C SER A 16 -17.86 -1.45 -8.29
N PRO A 17 -17.97 -0.77 -9.46
CA PRO A 17 -18.90 -1.17 -10.51
C PRO A 17 -18.52 -2.50 -11.18
N GLU A 18 -17.27 -2.91 -11.08
CA GLU A 18 -16.76 -4.18 -11.63
C GLU A 18 -16.87 -5.35 -10.65
N LEU A 19 -17.32 -5.10 -9.41
CA LEU A 19 -17.36 -6.10 -8.35
C LEU A 19 -18.47 -7.13 -8.61
N ASN A 20 -18.07 -8.39 -8.79
CA ASN A 20 -19.02 -9.50 -8.89
C ASN A 20 -19.04 -10.32 -7.58
N LEU A 21 -20.07 -10.10 -6.76
CA LEU A 21 -20.24 -10.80 -5.48
C LEU A 21 -20.85 -12.21 -5.61
N ARG A 22 -21.46 -12.56 -6.76
CA ARG A 22 -22.20 -13.84 -6.92
C ARG A 22 -21.42 -15.09 -6.48
N PRO A 23 -20.12 -15.23 -6.78
CA PRO A 23 -19.37 -16.43 -6.39
C PRO A 23 -19.21 -16.61 -4.88
N TYR A 24 -19.38 -15.53 -4.10
CA TYR A 24 -19.14 -15.49 -2.66
C TYR A 24 -20.43 -15.49 -1.83
N LEU A 25 -21.58 -15.23 -2.46
CA LEU A 25 -22.88 -15.26 -1.81
C LEU A 25 -23.40 -16.70 -1.75
N THR A 26 -23.87 -17.12 -0.59
CA THR A 26 -24.41 -18.48 -0.39
C THR A 26 -25.94 -18.42 -0.35
N ASN A 27 -26.60 -19.44 -0.91
CA ASN A 27 -28.05 -19.60 -0.82
C ASN A 27 -28.50 -20.40 0.42
N SER A 28 -27.77 -20.28 1.53
CA SER A 28 -28.13 -20.98 2.77
C SER A 28 -29.37 -20.37 3.41
N THR A 29 -30.28 -21.20 3.91
CA THR A 29 -31.44 -20.76 4.70
C THR A 29 -31.09 -20.44 6.15
N HIS A 30 -29.85 -20.70 6.57
CA HIS A 30 -29.39 -20.55 7.95
C HIS A 30 -28.49 -19.33 8.16
N GLY A 31 -28.44 -18.39 7.22
CA GLY A 31 -27.70 -17.15 7.42
C GLY A 31 -28.17 -16.00 6.56
N ALA A 32 -27.72 -14.80 6.92
CA ALA A 32 -28.08 -13.56 6.27
C ALA A 32 -26.83 -12.83 5.78
N VAL A 33 -26.98 -12.09 4.68
CA VAL A 33 -25.91 -11.23 4.13
C VAL A 33 -26.43 -9.80 4.11
N ILE A 34 -25.65 -8.88 4.68
CA ILE A 34 -25.91 -7.44 4.59
C ILE A 34 -24.80 -6.81 3.75
N ILE A 35 -25.19 -6.10 2.70
CA ILE A 35 -24.26 -5.39 1.80
C ILE A 35 -24.50 -3.89 1.94
N THR A 36 -23.47 -3.12 2.28
CA THR A 36 -23.51 -1.65 2.22
C THR A 36 -22.76 -1.20 0.97
N THR A 37 -23.35 -0.28 0.21
CA THR A 37 -22.80 0.11 -1.10
C THR A 37 -23.43 1.41 -1.61
N ARG A 38 -22.64 2.19 -2.34
CA ARG A 38 -23.08 3.30 -3.19
C ARG A 38 -23.42 2.84 -4.62
N ASN A 39 -23.05 1.61 -4.99
CA ASN A 39 -23.36 1.04 -6.29
C ASN A 39 -24.79 0.48 -6.32
N GLY A 40 -25.71 1.20 -6.95
CA GLY A 40 -27.11 0.77 -7.08
C GLY A 40 -27.29 -0.60 -7.77
N GLN A 41 -26.32 -1.05 -8.57
CA GLN A 41 -26.38 -2.38 -9.21
C GLN A 41 -26.31 -3.53 -8.20
N CYS A 42 -25.77 -3.31 -7.00
CA CYS A 42 -25.72 -4.31 -5.94
C CYS A 42 -27.12 -4.68 -5.41
N ALA A 43 -28.15 -3.88 -5.67
CA ALA A 43 -29.55 -4.25 -5.38
C ALA A 43 -29.93 -5.58 -6.06
N ASN A 44 -29.31 -5.93 -7.19
CA ASN A 44 -29.52 -7.19 -7.89
C ASN A 44 -29.05 -8.43 -7.08
N TYR A 45 -28.28 -8.24 -6.02
CA TYR A 45 -27.85 -9.31 -5.12
C TYR A 45 -28.81 -9.55 -3.95
N ALA A 46 -29.70 -8.59 -3.65
CA ALA A 46 -30.57 -8.63 -2.49
C ALA A 46 -31.96 -9.16 -2.87
N LEU A 47 -32.22 -10.43 -2.55
CA LEU A 47 -33.53 -11.07 -2.78
C LEU A 47 -34.64 -10.44 -1.92
N ASP A 48 -34.29 -9.96 -0.72
CA ASP A 48 -35.22 -9.34 0.24
C ASP A 48 -35.40 -7.83 0.01
N GLY A 49 -34.77 -7.27 -1.03
CA GLY A 49 -34.82 -5.85 -1.38
C GLY A 49 -33.68 -5.01 -0.80
N ALA A 50 -33.57 -3.78 -1.29
CA ALA A 50 -32.56 -2.81 -0.86
C ALA A 50 -33.20 -1.70 -0.01
N VAL A 51 -32.54 -1.32 1.08
CA VAL A 51 -32.96 -0.22 1.95
C VAL A 51 -32.18 1.04 1.56
N PRO A 52 -32.82 2.07 0.97
CA PRO A 52 -32.13 3.33 0.70
C PRO A 52 -31.81 4.03 2.02
N VAL A 53 -30.55 4.39 2.20
CA VAL A 53 -30.11 5.20 3.35
C VAL A 53 -30.07 6.66 2.90
N GLY A 54 -31.03 7.46 3.36
CA GLY A 54 -31.13 8.88 3.07
C GLY A 54 -30.45 9.75 4.12
N ASP A 55 -30.70 11.06 4.02
CA ASP A 55 -30.25 12.03 5.02
C ASP A 55 -31.06 11.92 6.32
N LEU A 56 -30.55 12.49 7.41
CA LEU A 56 -31.22 12.45 8.72
C LEU A 56 -32.47 13.34 8.73
N GLU A 57 -33.46 12.96 9.53
CA GLU A 57 -34.57 13.86 9.85
C GLU A 57 -34.09 15.06 10.71
N GLU A 58 -34.85 16.16 10.72
CA GLU A 58 -34.47 17.38 11.45
C GLU A 58 -34.23 17.14 12.95
N SER A 59 -35.10 16.36 13.58
CA SER A 59 -34.99 15.98 14.98
C SER A 59 -33.76 15.12 15.25
N GLU A 60 -33.49 14.13 14.39
CA GLU A 60 -32.34 13.23 14.51
C GLU A 60 -31.02 13.96 14.32
N ALA A 61 -30.95 14.86 13.33
CA ALA A 61 -29.78 15.66 13.04
C ALA A 61 -29.44 16.66 14.16
N VAL A 62 -30.45 17.35 14.70
CA VAL A 62 -30.27 18.26 15.84
C VAL A 62 -29.81 17.47 17.07
N ASN A 63 -30.43 16.32 17.34
CA ASN A 63 -30.04 15.46 18.45
C ASN A 63 -28.59 14.94 18.28
N LEU A 64 -28.20 14.53 17.07
CA LEU A 64 -26.82 14.14 16.76
C LEU A 64 -25.86 15.31 17.02
N LEU A 65 -26.19 16.52 16.55
CA LEU A 65 -25.37 17.72 16.76
C LEU A 65 -25.16 17.98 18.25
N HIS A 66 -26.23 17.99 19.05
CA HIS A 66 -26.15 18.23 20.50
C HIS A 66 -25.36 17.16 21.22
N THR A 67 -25.58 15.90 20.87
CA THR A 67 -24.88 14.75 21.45
C THR A 67 -23.37 14.86 21.22
N ILE A 68 -22.95 15.15 19.99
CA ILE A 68 -21.53 15.27 19.64
C ILE A 68 -20.92 16.55 20.24
N ALA A 69 -21.65 17.67 20.19
CA ALA A 69 -21.22 18.95 20.73
C ALA A 69 -21.20 19.00 22.27
N GLN A 70 -21.89 18.05 22.93
CA GLN A 70 -22.09 17.99 24.38
C GLN A 70 -22.69 19.30 24.92
N ILE A 71 -23.79 19.72 24.31
CA ILE A 71 -24.53 20.94 24.66
C ILE A 71 -26.00 20.63 24.92
N MET A 72 -26.64 21.51 25.70
CA MET A 72 -28.08 21.53 25.90
C MET A 72 -28.57 22.98 25.73
N PRO A 73 -28.77 23.45 24.48
CA PRO A 73 -29.21 24.81 24.25
C PRO A 73 -30.65 25.01 24.74
N ALA A 74 -31.01 26.25 25.09
CA ALA A 74 -32.37 26.59 25.50
C ALA A 74 -33.38 26.59 24.32
N SER A 75 -32.88 26.63 23.08
CA SER A 75 -33.67 26.61 21.86
C SER A 75 -32.88 25.92 20.74
N ASP A 76 -33.58 25.13 19.94
CA ASP A 76 -33.00 24.35 18.84
C ASP A 76 -32.91 25.15 17.53
N THR A 77 -33.42 26.38 17.50
CA THR A 77 -33.47 27.24 16.29
C THR A 77 -32.14 27.33 15.57
N LYS A 78 -31.07 27.70 16.28
CA LYS A 78 -29.71 27.78 15.71
C LYS A 78 -29.15 26.42 15.30
N SER A 79 -29.40 25.38 16.09
CA SER A 79 -28.95 24.02 15.77
C SER A 79 -29.61 23.52 14.49
N LEU A 80 -30.89 23.84 14.29
CA LEU A 80 -31.68 23.49 13.13
C LEU A 80 -31.19 24.22 11.86
N GLU A 81 -30.84 25.51 11.96
CA GLU A 81 -30.19 26.24 10.87
C GLU A 81 -28.84 25.61 10.48
N ILE A 82 -28.03 25.21 11.47
CA ILE A 82 -26.74 24.54 11.22
C ILE A 82 -26.93 23.23 10.47
N VAL A 83 -27.80 22.34 10.95
CA VAL A 83 -27.94 21.01 10.31
C VAL A 83 -28.53 21.12 8.90
N ARG A 84 -29.44 22.07 8.67
CA ARG A 84 -29.98 22.36 7.32
C ARG A 84 -28.89 22.84 6.37
N GLU A 85 -28.03 23.75 6.81
CA GLU A 85 -26.92 24.25 6.01
C GLU A 85 -25.91 23.14 5.65
N LEU A 86 -25.78 22.15 6.53
CA LEU A 86 -24.94 20.96 6.33
C LEU A 86 -25.62 19.86 5.49
N GLY A 87 -26.84 20.10 5.01
CA GLY A 87 -27.59 19.16 4.20
C GLY A 87 -28.04 17.91 4.94
N MET A 88 -28.19 17.97 6.27
CA MET A 88 -28.66 16.85 7.10
C MET A 88 -27.75 15.60 7.05
N LEU A 89 -26.51 15.77 6.57
CA LEU A 89 -25.54 14.69 6.42
C LEU A 89 -24.87 14.38 7.76
N ALA A 90 -25.09 13.17 8.28
CA ALA A 90 -24.56 12.71 9.58
C ALA A 90 -23.05 12.99 9.75
N LEU A 91 -22.25 12.77 8.70
CA LEU A 91 -20.80 12.99 8.76
C LEU A 91 -20.44 14.49 8.84
N ALA A 92 -21.15 15.36 8.12
CA ALA A 92 -20.93 16.81 8.15
C ALA A 92 -21.35 17.38 9.51
N ILE A 93 -22.50 16.94 10.02
CA ILE A 93 -23.01 17.28 11.35
C ILE A 93 -22.05 16.82 12.45
N THR A 94 -21.51 15.60 12.34
CA THR A 94 -20.51 15.11 13.29
C THR A 94 -19.29 16.03 13.34
N GLN A 95 -18.78 16.44 12.18
CA GLN A 95 -17.62 17.34 12.09
C GLN A 95 -17.92 18.73 12.66
N ALA A 96 -19.12 19.27 12.40
CA ALA A 96 -19.58 20.52 12.99
C ALA A 96 -19.73 20.43 14.51
N GLY A 97 -20.34 19.36 15.02
CA GLY A 97 -20.54 19.13 16.43
C GLY A 97 -19.23 19.05 17.20
N VAL A 98 -18.22 18.35 16.64
CA VAL A 98 -16.89 18.29 17.24
C VAL A 98 -16.24 19.67 17.29
N TYR A 99 -16.31 20.44 16.21
CA TYR A 99 -15.80 21.80 16.19
C TYR A 99 -16.48 22.68 17.26
N ILE A 100 -17.82 22.60 17.38
CA ILE A 100 -18.59 23.36 18.36
C ILE A 100 -18.23 22.93 19.80
N ARG A 101 -18.02 21.64 20.05
CA ARG A 101 -17.57 21.14 21.35
C ARG A 101 -16.24 21.77 21.76
N ASP A 102 -15.29 21.78 20.83
CA ASP A 102 -13.91 22.20 21.10
C ASP A 102 -13.80 23.72 21.23
N THR A 103 -14.58 24.48 20.46
CA THR A 103 -14.59 25.96 20.46
C THR A 103 -15.60 26.59 21.40
N ARG A 104 -16.60 25.81 21.87
CA ARG A 104 -17.75 26.27 22.66
C ARG A 104 -18.55 27.38 21.97
N ARG A 105 -18.59 27.36 20.63
CA ARG A 105 -19.19 28.42 19.81
C ARG A 105 -20.30 27.91 18.90
N LEU A 106 -21.46 27.61 19.50
CA LEU A 106 -22.67 27.29 18.73
C LEU A 106 -23.16 28.52 17.96
N ASP A 107 -23.21 29.68 18.64
CA ASP A 107 -23.87 30.88 18.11
C ASP A 107 -23.16 31.52 16.90
N THR A 108 -21.84 31.37 16.82
CA THR A 108 -21.01 31.96 15.76
C THR A 108 -20.56 30.92 14.73
N TYR A 109 -21.02 29.66 14.85
CA TYR A 109 -20.61 28.59 13.95
C TYR A 109 -20.96 28.90 12.49
N LEU A 110 -22.22 29.30 12.23
CA LEU A 110 -22.69 29.58 10.87
C LEU A 110 -21.94 30.75 10.22
N GLU A 111 -21.66 31.81 10.97
CA GLU A 111 -20.88 32.95 10.48
C GLU A 111 -19.48 32.51 10.04
N MET A 112 -18.78 31.78 10.91
CA MET A 112 -17.45 31.24 10.61
C MET A 112 -17.48 30.27 9.42
N PHE A 113 -18.51 29.44 9.34
CA PHE A 113 -18.72 28.48 8.27
C PHE A 113 -18.90 29.18 6.92
N GLN A 114 -19.73 30.22 6.85
CA GLN A 114 -19.98 30.97 5.63
C GLN A 114 -18.74 31.73 5.14
N GLU A 115 -17.96 32.30 6.06
CA GLU A 115 -16.68 32.95 5.73
C GLU A 115 -15.70 31.95 5.10
N HIS A 116 -15.51 30.79 5.73
CA HIS A 116 -14.61 29.75 5.24
C HIS A 116 -15.09 29.16 3.91
N ARG A 117 -16.41 28.99 3.72
CA ARG A 117 -16.99 28.53 2.46
C ARG A 117 -16.62 29.48 1.31
N SER A 118 -16.75 30.78 1.54
CA SER A 118 -16.42 31.82 0.56
C SER A 118 -14.94 31.79 0.19
N GLU A 119 -14.06 31.60 1.18
CA GLU A 119 -12.62 31.46 0.93
C GLU A 119 -12.29 30.19 0.11
N LEU A 120 -12.95 29.08 0.43
CA LEU A 120 -12.73 27.78 -0.20
C LEU A 120 -13.18 27.81 -1.67
N LEU A 121 -14.37 28.36 -1.95
CA LEU A 121 -14.88 28.57 -3.32
C LEU A 121 -13.99 29.52 -4.13
N ARG A 122 -13.44 30.57 -3.50
CA ARG A 122 -12.50 31.48 -4.17
C ARG A 122 -11.20 30.78 -4.58
N LYS A 123 -10.71 29.84 -3.78
CA LYS A 123 -9.47 29.09 -4.06
C LYS A 123 -9.68 27.93 -5.03
N ARG A 124 -10.86 27.31 -5.02
CA ARG A 124 -11.19 26.12 -5.84
C ARG A 124 -12.64 26.17 -6.32
N PRO A 125 -12.90 26.74 -7.51
CA PRO A 125 -14.26 26.79 -8.06
C PRO A 125 -14.77 25.42 -8.55
N ASP A 126 -13.87 24.47 -8.85
CA ASP A 126 -14.17 23.15 -9.46
C ASP A 126 -14.47 22.02 -8.44
N ILE A 127 -14.84 22.33 -7.20
CA ILE A 127 -15.29 21.29 -6.26
C ILE A 127 -16.62 20.75 -6.80
N GLY A 128 -16.52 19.62 -7.51
CA GLY A 128 -17.56 19.10 -8.39
C GLY A 128 -18.90 18.85 -7.70
N SER A 129 -19.95 18.89 -8.51
CA SER A 129 -21.37 18.71 -8.18
C SER A 129 -21.77 17.44 -7.40
N GLY A 130 -20.84 16.53 -7.11
CA GLY A 130 -21.13 15.27 -6.41
C GLY A 130 -21.26 15.38 -4.89
N TYR A 131 -20.70 16.42 -4.27
CA TYR A 131 -20.83 16.68 -2.83
C TYR A 131 -21.03 18.18 -2.57
N THR A 132 -21.90 18.53 -1.63
CA THR A 132 -22.24 19.93 -1.36
C THR A 132 -21.01 20.65 -0.78
N SER A 133 -20.72 21.84 -1.30
CA SER A 133 -19.67 22.74 -0.78
C SER A 133 -19.76 22.92 0.75
N SER A 134 -20.96 22.77 1.33
CA SER A 134 -21.21 22.76 2.77
C SER A 134 -20.48 21.65 3.52
N THR A 135 -20.50 20.41 3.03
CA THR A 135 -19.82 19.27 3.67
C THR A 135 -18.31 19.49 3.73
N TYR A 136 -17.71 19.93 2.62
CA TYR A 136 -16.28 20.22 2.55
C TYR A 136 -15.89 21.39 3.44
N THR A 137 -16.76 22.39 3.57
CA THR A 137 -16.54 23.51 4.48
C THR A 137 -16.48 23.04 5.93
N ALA A 138 -17.39 22.17 6.37
CA ALA A 138 -17.38 21.60 7.72
C ALA A 138 -16.08 20.83 7.98
N PHE A 139 -15.65 20.00 7.03
CA PHE A 139 -14.40 19.24 7.13
C PHE A 139 -13.19 20.15 7.18
N ASN A 140 -13.17 21.20 6.36
CA ASN A 140 -12.09 22.16 6.30
C ASN A 140 -11.92 22.94 7.61
N LEU A 141 -13.04 23.39 8.18
CA LEU A 141 -13.06 24.10 9.45
C LEU A 141 -12.47 23.22 10.57
N SER A 142 -12.94 21.98 10.69
CA SER A 142 -12.44 21.03 11.70
C SER A 142 -10.98 20.60 11.45
N PHE A 143 -10.59 20.38 10.18
CA PHE A 143 -9.23 19.98 9.82
C PHE A 143 -8.19 21.03 10.20
N HIS A 144 -8.50 22.31 10.02
CA HIS A 144 -7.57 23.41 10.30
C HIS A 144 -7.36 23.68 11.79
N GLN A 145 -8.27 23.24 12.66
CA GLN A 145 -8.08 23.27 14.13
C GLN A 145 -7.07 22.25 14.64
N LEU A 146 -6.76 21.22 13.84
CA LEU A 146 -5.88 20.15 14.27
C LEU A 146 -4.42 20.60 14.38
N PRO A 147 -3.63 20.04 15.31
CA PRO A 147 -2.19 20.26 15.36
C PRO A 147 -1.51 19.95 14.02
N ARG A 148 -0.46 20.71 13.67
CA ARG A 148 0.26 20.56 12.39
C ARG A 148 0.78 19.14 12.13
N LYS A 149 1.10 18.37 13.18
CA LYS A 149 1.51 16.96 13.04
C LYS A 149 0.33 16.06 12.68
N THR A 150 -0.81 16.23 13.35
CA THR A 150 -2.09 15.55 13.07
C THR A 150 -2.55 15.79 11.64
N GLN A 151 -2.53 17.05 11.18
CA GLN A 151 -2.87 17.37 9.78
C GLN A 151 -1.96 16.64 8.78
N LYS A 152 -0.65 16.56 9.07
CA LYS A 152 0.30 15.85 8.20
C LYS A 152 0.11 14.34 8.23
N PHE A 153 -0.25 13.78 9.38
CA PHE A 153 -0.61 12.37 9.51
C PHE A 153 -1.85 12.04 8.68
N LEU A 154 -2.93 12.81 8.81
CA LEU A 154 -4.15 12.62 8.01
C LEU A 154 -3.88 12.75 6.51
N LYS A 155 -3.02 13.69 6.09
CA LYS A 155 -2.56 13.80 4.69
C LYS A 155 -1.78 12.59 4.18
N LEU A 156 -1.09 11.84 5.04
CA LEU A 156 -0.47 10.58 4.65
C LEU A 156 -1.51 9.48 4.53
N CYS A 157 -2.43 9.41 5.49
CA CYS A 157 -3.48 8.40 5.52
C CYS A 157 -4.52 8.56 4.41
N ALA A 158 -4.67 9.76 3.83
CA ALA A 158 -5.47 9.97 2.63
C ALA A 158 -5.05 9.05 1.47
N PHE A 159 -3.74 8.75 1.35
CA PHE A 159 -3.18 7.88 0.31
C PHE A 159 -3.02 6.40 0.75
N LEU A 160 -3.53 6.03 1.92
CA LEU A 160 -3.62 4.64 2.37
C LEU A 160 -5.04 4.12 2.10
N ASN A 161 -5.24 2.80 2.08
CA ASN A 161 -6.60 2.26 2.10
C ASN A 161 -7.37 2.79 3.32
N HIS A 162 -8.64 3.16 3.10
CA HIS A 162 -9.54 3.73 4.11
C HIS A 162 -9.78 2.79 5.30
N SER A 163 -9.68 1.47 5.10
CA SER A 163 -10.01 0.46 6.11
C SER A 163 -8.76 -0.20 6.69
N ARG A 164 -8.83 -0.57 7.99
CA ARG A 164 -7.85 -1.40 8.70
C ARG A 164 -6.39 -0.94 8.58
N ILE A 165 -6.12 0.36 8.62
CA ILE A 165 -4.76 0.90 8.65
C ILE A 165 -4.05 0.43 9.93
N PRO A 166 -3.03 -0.44 9.87
CA PRO A 166 -2.58 -1.13 11.06
C PRO A 166 -1.46 -0.33 11.76
N THR A 167 -1.49 -0.25 13.09
CA THR A 167 -0.47 0.46 13.89
C THR A 167 0.94 -0.07 13.64
N ILE A 168 1.06 -1.38 13.37
CA ILE A 168 2.32 -2.06 13.08
C ILE A 168 3.01 -1.50 11.82
N LEU A 169 2.26 -0.97 10.86
CA LEU A 169 2.80 -0.33 9.65
C LEU A 169 3.70 0.84 10.05
N PHE A 170 3.20 1.73 10.91
CA PHE A 170 3.96 2.89 11.38
C PHE A 170 5.16 2.47 12.22
N LYS A 171 4.95 1.56 13.18
CA LYS A 171 6.00 1.07 14.08
C LYS A 171 7.18 0.47 13.30
N ARG A 172 6.93 -0.46 12.39
CA ARG A 172 7.97 -1.08 11.56
C ARG A 172 8.68 -0.08 10.67
N SER A 173 7.92 0.82 10.04
CA SER A 173 8.48 1.85 9.19
C SER A 173 9.41 2.79 9.95
N ILE A 174 9.07 3.16 11.19
CA ILE A 174 9.94 3.99 12.02
C ILE A 174 11.18 3.22 12.47
N MET A 175 11.03 1.94 12.87
CA MET A 175 12.14 1.08 13.29
C MET A 175 13.16 0.83 12.17
N SER A 176 12.72 0.73 10.92
CA SER A 176 13.59 0.61 9.74
C SER A 176 14.19 1.95 9.29
N GLY A 177 13.89 3.05 10.00
CA GLY A 177 14.31 4.39 9.63
C GLY A 177 13.65 4.90 8.33
N PHE A 178 12.48 4.34 8.01
CA PHE A 178 11.68 4.55 6.80
C PHE A 178 12.38 4.05 5.53
N ALA A 179 13.16 2.97 5.62
CA ALA A 179 13.86 2.38 4.49
C ALA A 179 13.59 0.87 4.42
N THR A 180 13.60 0.29 3.22
CA THR A 180 13.35 -1.15 3.04
C THR A 180 14.47 -1.98 3.66
N TYR A 181 14.13 -3.06 4.36
CA TYR A 181 15.08 -3.94 5.04
C TYR A 181 16.17 -4.52 4.12
N THR A 182 15.85 -4.81 2.86
CA THR A 182 16.82 -5.29 1.85
C THR A 182 17.88 -4.26 1.47
N VAL A 183 17.67 -2.98 1.80
CA VAL A 183 18.63 -1.89 1.54
C VAL A 183 19.54 -1.69 2.75
N LEU A 184 19.08 -1.91 3.98
CA LEU A 184 19.84 -1.57 5.19
C LEU A 184 21.17 -2.34 5.37
N ASN A 185 21.27 -3.58 4.88
CA ASN A 185 22.49 -4.39 5.02
C ASN A 185 23.44 -4.32 3.82
N SER A 186 23.10 -3.60 2.74
CA SER A 186 23.93 -3.60 1.52
C SER A 186 24.08 -2.24 0.84
N TYR A 187 23.17 -1.27 1.03
CA TYR A 187 23.25 0.05 0.37
C TYR A 187 22.61 1.18 1.21
N ARG A 188 23.13 2.41 1.12
CA ARG A 188 22.43 3.57 1.71
C ARG A 188 21.17 3.89 0.88
N PRO A 189 20.07 4.39 1.49
CA PRO A 189 18.90 4.84 0.74
C PRO A 189 19.33 5.86 -0.35
N PRO A 190 18.80 5.74 -1.58
CA PRO A 190 19.03 6.70 -2.65
C PRO A 190 18.93 8.15 -2.17
N TRP A 191 19.76 9.03 -2.72
CA TRP A 191 19.75 10.45 -2.34
C TRP A 191 18.38 11.11 -2.55
N SER A 192 17.64 10.66 -3.55
CA SER A 192 16.27 11.07 -3.83
C SER A 192 15.29 10.73 -2.70
N ASP A 193 15.57 9.71 -1.85
CA ASP A 193 14.70 9.25 -0.76
C ASP A 193 14.83 10.06 0.51
N ARG A 194 16.03 10.62 0.72
CA ARG A 194 16.35 11.36 1.94
C ARG A 194 15.35 12.48 2.19
N LYS A 195 14.82 13.12 1.15
CA LYS A 195 13.81 14.18 1.27
C LYS A 195 12.47 13.67 1.80
N PHE A 196 12.07 12.44 1.48
CA PHE A 196 10.82 11.82 1.97
C PHE A 196 11.01 11.28 3.39
N ILE A 197 12.10 10.55 3.63
CA ILE A 197 12.50 10.05 4.95
C ILE A 197 12.62 11.20 5.96
N THR A 198 13.21 12.34 5.57
CA THR A 198 13.34 13.51 6.44
C THR A 198 11.99 14.08 6.85
N LYS A 199 10.98 14.04 5.98
CA LYS A 199 9.62 14.50 6.33
C LYS A 199 8.91 13.52 7.25
N LEU A 200 9.03 12.22 7.00
CA LEU A 200 8.49 11.19 7.90
C LEU A 200 9.09 11.33 9.30
N ARG A 201 10.40 11.55 9.40
CA ARG A 201 11.10 11.85 10.67
C ARG A 201 10.60 13.12 11.36
N LYS A 202 10.17 14.15 10.60
CA LYS A 202 9.57 15.36 11.17
C LYS A 202 8.16 15.12 11.73
N ILE A 203 7.44 14.12 11.22
CA ILE A 203 6.09 13.77 11.67
C ILE A 203 6.17 12.84 12.87
N PHE A 204 6.83 11.69 12.71
CA PHE A 204 6.82 10.59 13.68
C PHE A 204 8.05 10.54 14.60
N GLY A 205 9.14 11.23 14.26
CA GLY A 205 10.41 11.13 14.97
C GLY A 205 11.39 10.15 14.32
N LYS A 206 12.58 10.02 14.93
CA LYS A 206 13.64 9.10 14.46
C LYS A 206 13.49 7.68 15.02
N THR A 207 12.84 7.54 16.16
CA THR A 207 12.65 6.27 16.89
C THR A 207 11.18 6.15 17.27
N TRP A 208 10.70 4.91 17.43
CA TRP A 208 9.32 4.67 17.84
C TRP A 208 9.09 5.24 19.23
N ASN A 209 8.04 6.04 19.38
CA ASN A 209 7.57 6.55 20.66
C ASN A 209 6.05 6.39 20.70
N GLU A 210 5.60 5.40 21.45
CA GLU A 210 4.18 5.05 21.56
C GLU A 210 3.34 6.26 22.01
N ILE A 211 3.76 6.96 23.06
CA ILE A 211 3.03 8.09 23.64
C ILE A 211 2.81 9.19 22.60
N LYS A 212 3.88 9.61 21.90
CA LYS A 212 3.78 10.66 20.86
C LYS A 212 2.95 10.23 19.65
N PHE A 213 2.95 8.94 19.33
CA PHE A 213 2.10 8.42 18.28
C PHE A 213 0.63 8.43 18.71
N GLN A 214 0.34 7.96 19.93
CA GLN A 214 -1.00 7.98 20.52
C GLN A 214 -1.54 9.40 20.70
N GLU A 215 -0.72 10.41 20.95
CA GLU A 215 -1.14 11.83 20.94
C GLU A 215 -1.72 12.24 19.57
N ILE A 216 -1.10 11.80 18.46
CA ILE A 216 -1.57 12.08 17.10
C ILE A 216 -2.89 11.33 16.84
N ILE A 217 -2.96 10.06 17.24
CA ILE A 217 -4.16 9.22 17.09
C ILE A 217 -5.32 9.78 17.92
N HIS A 218 -5.08 10.12 19.18
CA HIS A 218 -6.07 10.73 20.07
C HIS A 218 -6.58 12.04 19.49
N SER A 219 -5.69 12.94 19.05
CA SER A 219 -6.07 14.19 18.39
C SER A 219 -6.91 13.96 17.12
N SER A 220 -6.58 12.95 16.31
CA SER A 220 -7.32 12.62 15.09
C SER A 220 -8.70 12.01 15.39
N SER A 221 -8.78 11.16 16.42
CA SER A 221 -10.01 10.45 16.83
C SER A 221 -10.98 11.38 17.55
N GLN A 222 -10.51 12.24 18.45
CA GLN A 222 -11.32 13.28 19.09
C GLN A 222 -11.96 14.21 18.07
N ALA A 223 -11.25 14.49 16.98
CA ALA A 223 -11.70 15.27 15.84
C ALA A 223 -12.63 14.50 14.87
N SER A 224 -12.98 13.25 15.17
CA SER A 224 -13.78 12.36 14.32
C SER A 224 -13.24 12.17 12.89
N PHE A 225 -11.93 12.33 12.67
CA PHE A 225 -11.30 12.05 11.37
C PHE A 225 -10.91 10.59 11.20
N ILE A 226 -10.67 9.89 12.30
CA ILE A 226 -10.36 8.45 12.31
C ILE A 226 -11.22 7.74 13.34
N ASN A 227 -11.57 6.49 13.04
CA ASN A 227 -12.11 5.55 14.01
C ASN A 227 -11.00 4.59 14.43
N VAL A 228 -10.89 4.32 15.72
CA VAL A 228 -9.91 3.39 16.29
C VAL A 228 -10.62 2.08 16.59
N SER A 229 -10.07 0.95 16.14
CA SER A 229 -10.65 -0.36 16.43
C SER A 229 -10.64 -0.66 17.93
N THR A 230 -11.52 -1.55 18.39
CA THR A 230 -11.66 -1.90 19.81
C THR A 230 -10.39 -2.49 20.43
N ASP A 231 -9.55 -3.14 19.62
CA ASP A 231 -8.25 -3.67 20.01
C ASP A 231 -7.13 -2.60 19.99
N GLY A 232 -7.39 -1.41 19.45
CA GLY A 232 -6.42 -0.31 19.30
C GLY A 232 -5.33 -0.58 18.25
N LEU A 233 -5.46 -1.64 17.46
CA LEU A 233 -4.41 -2.09 16.53
C LEU A 233 -4.59 -1.57 15.10
N SER A 234 -5.77 -1.05 14.77
CA SER A 234 -6.07 -0.55 13.44
C SER A 234 -6.93 0.71 13.46
N TYR A 235 -6.85 1.46 12.37
CA TYR A 235 -7.56 2.71 12.19
C TYR A 235 -8.34 2.69 10.88
N THR A 236 -9.52 3.29 10.90
CA THR A 236 -10.36 3.47 9.72
C THR A 236 -10.59 4.96 9.49
N ILE A 237 -10.52 5.39 8.25
CA ILE A 237 -10.84 6.76 7.83
C ILE A 237 -12.05 6.68 6.91
N HIS A 238 -12.99 7.60 7.06
CA HIS A 238 -14.13 7.64 6.15
C HIS A 238 -13.64 8.00 4.72
N PRO A 239 -14.01 7.27 3.67
CA PRO A 239 -13.55 7.54 2.30
C PRO A 239 -13.76 9.00 1.87
N LEU A 240 -14.91 9.58 2.20
CA LEU A 240 -15.21 10.99 1.90
C LEU A 240 -14.23 11.98 2.56
N LEU A 241 -13.72 11.68 3.76
CA LEU A 241 -12.70 12.52 4.41
C LEU A 241 -11.34 12.39 3.70
N GLN A 242 -11.00 11.20 3.18
CA GLN A 242 -9.80 11.03 2.36
C GLN A 242 -9.94 11.83 1.07
N THR A 243 -11.06 11.72 0.36
CA THR A 243 -11.34 12.49 -0.87
C THR A 243 -11.26 13.99 -0.60
N TYR A 244 -11.87 14.49 0.48
CA TYR A 244 -11.72 15.88 0.88
C TYR A 244 -10.26 16.28 1.09
N ILE A 245 -9.46 15.47 1.81
CA ILE A 245 -8.05 15.78 2.05
C ILE A 245 -7.28 15.80 0.72
N GLU A 246 -7.52 14.86 -0.18
CA GLU A 246 -6.91 14.82 -1.51
C GLU A 246 -7.28 16.06 -2.33
N ASP A 247 -8.56 16.39 -2.38
CA ASP A 247 -9.10 17.56 -3.07
C ASP A 247 -8.72 18.88 -2.39
N SER A 248 -8.28 18.86 -1.12
CA SER A 248 -7.71 20.05 -0.46
C SER A 248 -6.24 20.27 -0.82
N LEU A 249 -5.55 19.25 -1.31
CA LEU A 249 -4.15 19.30 -1.74
C LEU A 249 -4.06 19.76 -3.21
N GLY A 250 -3.03 20.55 -3.54
CA GLY A 250 -2.75 20.87 -4.95
C GLY A 250 -2.08 19.68 -5.63
N GLU A 251 -2.12 19.59 -6.97
CA GLU A 251 -1.57 18.44 -7.73
C GLU A 251 -0.12 18.09 -7.32
N ALA A 252 0.73 19.12 -7.16
CA ALA A 252 2.11 18.96 -6.73
C ALA A 252 2.23 18.36 -5.32
N ASP A 253 1.36 18.77 -4.40
CA ASP A 253 1.34 18.25 -3.04
C ASP A 253 0.71 16.87 -2.95
N CYS A 254 -0.32 16.56 -3.75
CA CYS A 254 -0.87 15.20 -3.87
C CYS A 254 0.24 14.22 -4.25
N LYS A 255 0.96 14.52 -5.33
CA LYS A 255 2.10 13.71 -5.77
C LYS A 255 3.18 13.59 -4.68
N ARG A 256 3.42 14.68 -3.94
CA ARG A 256 4.42 14.73 -2.88
C ARG A 256 4.04 13.85 -1.68
N TYR A 257 2.80 13.93 -1.20
CA TYR A 257 2.29 13.11 -0.10
C TYR A 257 2.18 11.65 -0.51
N CYS A 258 1.73 11.38 -1.73
CA CYS A 258 1.75 10.04 -2.31
C CYS A 258 3.14 9.38 -2.27
N CYS A 259 4.21 10.08 -2.69
CA CYS A 259 5.57 9.56 -2.56
C CYS A 259 6.01 9.32 -1.10
N ILE A 260 5.59 10.19 -0.17
CA ILE A 260 5.92 10.04 1.25
C ILE A 260 5.20 8.82 1.83
N THR A 261 3.92 8.64 1.52
CA THR A 261 3.13 7.47 1.93
C THR A 261 3.69 6.19 1.34
N THR A 262 4.16 6.21 0.08
CA THR A 262 4.89 5.09 -0.53
C THR A 262 6.12 4.73 0.29
N GLN A 263 6.93 5.73 0.68
CA GLN A 263 8.12 5.50 1.51
C GLN A 263 7.76 4.92 2.89
N LEU A 264 6.64 5.36 3.47
CA LEU A 264 6.14 4.84 4.74
C LEU A 264 5.81 3.35 4.63
N VAL A 265 5.04 2.95 3.60
CA VAL A 265 4.69 1.54 3.36
C VAL A 265 5.93 0.70 3.03
N LEU A 266 6.87 1.24 2.25
CA LEU A 266 8.14 0.57 1.95
C LEU A 266 8.96 0.28 3.21
N GLY A 267 9.02 1.23 4.14
CA GLY A 267 9.71 1.06 5.41
C GLY A 267 9.08 -0.01 6.31
N SER A 268 7.79 -0.31 6.17
CA SER A 268 7.12 -1.31 7.00
C SER A 268 7.35 -2.75 6.55
N ILE A 269 7.92 -2.95 5.36
CA ILE A 269 8.26 -4.28 4.83
C ILE A 269 9.48 -4.81 5.59
N TRP A 270 9.22 -5.78 6.46
CA TRP A 270 10.23 -6.43 7.31
C TRP A 270 10.06 -7.94 7.21
N PRO A 271 11.11 -8.72 6.85
CA PRO A 271 11.04 -10.17 6.91
C PRO A 271 11.08 -10.61 8.38
N SER A 272 9.95 -11.14 8.87
CA SER A 272 9.90 -11.86 10.14
C SER A 272 10.21 -13.34 9.92
N GLU A 273 11.05 -13.92 10.77
CA GLU A 273 11.25 -15.36 10.80
C GLU A 273 9.92 -16.05 11.15
N GLY A 274 9.34 -16.80 10.21
CA GLY A 274 8.24 -17.72 10.47
C GLY A 274 6.84 -17.30 10.03
N SER A 275 6.58 -16.07 9.60
CA SER A 275 5.26 -15.69 9.04
C SER A 275 5.30 -14.43 8.18
N ASN A 276 4.61 -14.48 7.04
CA ASN A 276 4.34 -13.34 6.15
C ASN A 276 2.90 -12.82 6.31
N ALA A 277 2.17 -13.24 7.35
CA ALA A 277 0.77 -12.87 7.55
C ALA A 277 0.56 -11.35 7.54
N ASP A 278 1.42 -10.62 8.27
CA ASP A 278 1.35 -9.17 8.41
C ASP A 278 1.63 -8.39 7.11
N LEU A 279 2.22 -9.04 6.10
CA LEU A 279 2.40 -8.45 4.78
C LEU A 279 1.05 -8.36 4.06
N TRP A 280 0.11 -9.27 4.30
CA TRP A 280 -1.23 -9.19 3.71
C TRP A 280 -2.00 -7.96 4.18
N ASP A 281 -1.77 -7.51 5.42
CA ASP A 281 -2.40 -6.29 5.94
C ASP A 281 -1.88 -5.02 5.26
N LEU A 282 -0.68 -5.06 4.65
CA LEU A 282 -0.11 -3.91 3.92
C LEU A 282 -0.61 -3.82 2.47
N LEU A 283 -1.13 -4.92 1.91
CA LEU A 283 -1.51 -5.02 0.51
C LEU A 283 -2.58 -4.00 0.10
N PRO A 284 -3.71 -3.84 0.83
CA PRO A 284 -4.72 -2.84 0.47
C PRO A 284 -4.13 -1.42 0.42
N HIS A 285 -3.23 -1.10 1.34
CA HIS A 285 -2.59 0.22 1.41
C HIS A 285 -1.61 0.45 0.25
N ALA A 286 -0.84 -0.56 -0.15
CA ALA A 286 0.03 -0.48 -1.33
C ALA A 286 -0.78 -0.34 -2.64
N ASN A 287 -1.93 -1.01 -2.72
CA ASN A 287 -2.84 -0.94 -3.87
C ASN A 287 -3.43 0.46 -4.05
N SER A 288 -3.75 1.14 -2.95
CA SER A 288 -4.38 2.47 -2.94
C SER A 288 -3.50 3.59 -3.52
N ILE A 289 -2.19 3.35 -3.71
CA ILE A 289 -1.26 4.35 -4.25
C ILE A 289 -1.41 4.47 -5.80
N PRO A 290 -1.57 5.67 -6.38
CA PRO A 290 -1.75 5.86 -7.83
C PRO A 290 -0.62 5.34 -8.73
N LEU A 291 -0.99 4.69 -9.84
CA LEU A 291 -0.08 4.13 -10.86
C LEU A 291 0.89 5.16 -11.48
N SER A 292 0.51 6.43 -11.57
CA SER A 292 1.36 7.51 -12.10
C SER A 292 2.59 7.80 -11.22
N VAL A 293 2.48 7.49 -9.92
CA VAL A 293 3.61 7.49 -8.99
C VAL A 293 4.33 6.13 -9.01
N LYS A 294 3.61 5.06 -9.38
CA LYS A 294 4.15 3.70 -9.64
C LYS A 294 5.14 3.61 -10.81
N THR A 295 5.01 4.45 -11.84
CA THR A 295 5.71 4.29 -13.13
C THR A 295 6.86 5.26 -13.40
N LYS A 296 7.11 6.26 -12.54
CA LYS A 296 8.22 7.19 -12.78
C LYS A 296 9.57 6.50 -12.56
N LYS A 297 10.43 6.54 -13.59
CA LYS A 297 11.86 6.12 -13.64
C LYS A 297 12.77 6.85 -12.64
N SER A 298 12.33 7.12 -11.41
CA SER A 298 13.25 7.41 -10.31
C SER A 298 13.84 6.09 -9.84
N HIS A 299 15.16 5.99 -9.95
CA HIS A 299 15.95 4.80 -9.72
C HIS A 299 15.67 4.16 -8.35
N GLY A 300 15.20 2.90 -8.34
CA GLY A 300 15.18 2.04 -7.15
C GLY A 300 13.88 1.97 -6.34
N TYR A 301 12.80 2.65 -6.75
CA TYR A 301 11.65 2.93 -5.88
C TYR A 301 10.53 1.87 -5.81
N TRP A 302 10.44 0.97 -6.79
CA TRP A 302 9.21 0.17 -6.97
C TRP A 302 9.38 -1.33 -6.86
N HIS A 303 10.57 -1.81 -6.54
CA HIS A 303 10.81 -3.26 -6.49
C HIS A 303 10.13 -3.96 -5.29
N SER A 304 9.72 -3.26 -4.23
CA SER A 304 9.11 -3.91 -3.04
C SER A 304 7.65 -3.56 -2.76
N THR A 305 7.07 -2.50 -3.34
CA THR A 305 5.61 -2.22 -3.26
C THR A 305 4.83 -2.91 -4.39
N SER A 306 5.44 -3.09 -5.57
CA SER A 306 4.90 -3.93 -6.65
C SER A 306 4.84 -5.42 -6.30
N PHE A 307 5.63 -5.85 -5.31
CA PHE A 307 5.60 -7.20 -4.72
C PHE A 307 4.21 -7.63 -4.24
N MET A 308 3.44 -6.69 -3.68
CA MET A 308 2.12 -6.95 -3.11
C MET A 308 1.01 -6.86 -4.16
N VAL A 309 0.97 -5.75 -4.91
CA VAL A 309 -0.10 -5.45 -5.87
C VAL A 309 -0.22 -6.52 -6.97
N LEU A 310 0.90 -7.12 -7.38
CA LEU A 310 0.93 -8.02 -8.52
C LEU A 310 0.87 -9.52 -8.16
N TRP A 311 1.16 -9.90 -6.91
CA TRP A 311 0.92 -11.27 -6.44
C TRP A 311 -0.57 -11.62 -6.42
N GLY A 312 -1.44 -10.62 -6.23
CA GLY A 312 -2.91 -10.78 -6.28
C GLY A 312 -3.55 -10.63 -7.67
N ALA A 313 -2.87 -10.00 -8.64
CA ALA A 313 -3.49 -9.58 -9.91
C ALA A 313 -3.06 -10.39 -11.16
N GLY A 314 -2.10 -11.33 -11.05
CA GLY A 314 -1.78 -12.27 -12.13
C GLY A 314 -1.31 -11.65 -13.46
N GLN A 315 -0.79 -10.41 -13.46
CA GLN A 315 -0.28 -9.77 -14.67
C GLN A 315 1.25 -9.77 -14.70
N HIS A 316 1.83 -10.40 -15.73
CA HIS A 316 3.27 -10.44 -16.00
C HIS A 316 3.68 -9.23 -16.88
N ASN A 317 4.49 -8.32 -16.34
CA ASN A 317 5.03 -7.16 -17.07
C ASN A 317 6.56 -7.14 -16.95
N ARG A 318 7.23 -6.42 -17.88
CA ARG A 318 8.68 -6.26 -18.05
C ARG A 318 9.46 -5.95 -16.76
N ASP A 319 8.81 -5.29 -15.80
CA ASP A 319 9.39 -4.92 -14.49
C ASP A 319 9.23 -5.99 -13.39
N LEU A 320 8.38 -7.00 -13.58
CA LEU A 320 8.21 -8.15 -12.65
C LEU A 320 9.30 -9.21 -12.80
N MET A 321 9.94 -9.30 -13.97
CA MET A 321 10.87 -10.37 -14.29
C MET A 321 12.12 -10.39 -13.40
N TRP A 322 12.49 -9.26 -12.76
CA TRP A 322 13.59 -9.23 -11.79
C TRP A 322 13.13 -9.78 -10.43
N LEU A 323 11.87 -9.58 -10.07
CA LEU A 323 11.28 -10.04 -8.82
C LEU A 323 10.92 -11.53 -8.86
N GLU A 324 10.41 -12.04 -9.98
CA GLU A 324 10.22 -13.50 -10.19
C GLU A 324 11.55 -14.24 -10.06
N ASN A 325 12.64 -13.64 -10.57
CA ASN A 325 13.98 -14.16 -10.42
C ASN A 325 14.47 -14.14 -8.95
N VAL A 326 14.22 -13.06 -8.20
CA VAL A 326 14.55 -12.99 -6.76
C VAL A 326 13.71 -13.95 -5.93
N LEU A 327 12.44 -14.15 -6.30
CA LEU A 327 11.54 -15.10 -5.64
C LEU A 327 11.94 -16.55 -5.92
N ALA A 328 12.33 -16.88 -7.15
CA ALA A 328 12.86 -18.19 -7.50
C ALA A 328 14.12 -18.53 -6.67
N ILE A 329 15.03 -17.55 -6.47
CA ILE A 329 16.20 -17.70 -5.57
C ILE A 329 15.78 -17.90 -4.12
N THR A 330 14.73 -17.20 -3.68
CA THR A 330 14.25 -17.26 -2.30
C THR A 330 13.57 -18.60 -2.01
N LEU A 331 12.71 -19.07 -2.91
CA LEU A 331 12.08 -20.40 -2.87
C LEU A 331 13.13 -21.52 -2.87
N ASN A 332 14.22 -21.34 -3.63
CA ASN A 332 15.36 -22.27 -3.63
C ASN A 332 16.05 -22.34 -2.27
N LYS A 333 16.32 -21.20 -1.64
CA LYS A 333 16.90 -21.13 -0.29
C LYS A 333 15.97 -21.70 0.79
N CYS A 334 14.65 -21.66 0.56
CA CYS A 334 13.64 -22.23 1.45
C CYS A 334 13.33 -23.71 1.18
N GLY A 335 14.03 -24.39 0.28
CA GLY A 335 13.81 -25.81 -0.03
C GLY A 335 12.55 -26.10 -0.86
N ARG A 336 11.78 -25.08 -1.27
CA ARG A 336 10.61 -25.21 -2.17
C ARG A 336 11.05 -25.25 -3.63
N LEU A 337 11.85 -26.25 -3.93
CA LEU A 337 12.66 -26.30 -5.13
C LEU A 337 11.84 -26.57 -6.44
N ASP A 338 10.58 -27.03 -6.37
CA ASP A 338 9.73 -27.29 -7.57
C ASP A 338 9.09 -26.00 -8.07
N GLU A 339 8.62 -25.19 -7.13
CA GLU A 339 8.10 -23.85 -7.40
C GLU A 339 9.21 -22.92 -7.86
N ALA A 340 10.39 -23.00 -7.23
CA ALA A 340 11.59 -22.28 -7.67
C ALA A 340 11.95 -22.61 -9.13
N LYS A 341 11.90 -23.90 -9.49
CA LYS A 341 12.21 -24.37 -10.86
C LYS A 341 11.17 -23.90 -11.87
N LYS A 342 9.88 -24.05 -11.56
CA LYS A 342 8.79 -23.61 -12.45
C LYS A 342 8.92 -22.10 -12.71
N MET A 343 9.02 -21.33 -11.64
CA MET A 343 9.15 -19.87 -11.71
C MET A 343 10.41 -19.41 -12.44
N GLY A 344 11.55 -20.07 -12.20
CA GLY A 344 12.80 -19.75 -12.91
C GLY A 344 12.72 -20.03 -14.41
N ARG A 345 11.98 -21.05 -14.84
CA ARG A 345 11.73 -21.35 -16.27
C ARG A 345 10.78 -20.35 -16.91
N ASP A 346 9.71 -20.00 -16.22
CA ASP A 346 8.73 -19.02 -16.70
C ASP A 346 9.40 -17.65 -16.87
N THR A 347 10.20 -17.22 -15.89
CA THR A 347 11.00 -15.99 -15.94
C THR A 347 11.96 -15.98 -17.14
N LEU A 348 12.67 -17.08 -17.37
CA LEU A 348 13.65 -17.17 -18.47
C LEU A 348 12.96 -17.10 -19.84
N THR A 349 11.83 -17.79 -20.00
CA THR A 349 11.04 -17.81 -21.25
C THR A 349 10.59 -16.40 -21.62
N LEU A 350 9.98 -15.69 -20.67
CA LEU A 350 9.53 -14.31 -20.87
C LEU A 350 10.70 -13.35 -21.15
N ARG A 351 11.86 -13.55 -20.52
CA ARG A 351 13.06 -12.73 -20.77
C ARG A 351 13.64 -12.94 -22.16
N LEU A 352 13.61 -14.18 -22.66
CA LEU A 352 14.02 -14.49 -24.02
C LEU A 352 13.10 -13.82 -25.04
N GLU A 353 11.79 -13.84 -24.81
CA GLU A 353 10.79 -13.20 -25.67
C GLU A 353 10.91 -11.66 -25.68
N ILE A 354 11.08 -11.04 -24.51
CA ILE A 354 10.99 -9.58 -24.37
C ILE A 354 12.31 -8.87 -24.65
N SER A 355 13.42 -9.42 -24.15
CA SER A 355 14.73 -8.74 -24.14
C SER A 355 15.79 -9.45 -24.99
N GLY A 356 15.48 -10.66 -25.46
CA GLY A 356 16.42 -11.49 -26.20
C GLY A 356 17.50 -12.13 -25.32
N PRO A 357 18.27 -13.07 -25.89
CA PRO A 357 19.23 -13.90 -25.16
C PRO A 357 20.47 -13.14 -24.67
N ARG A 358 20.80 -11.99 -25.26
CA ARG A 358 22.01 -11.22 -24.95
C ARG A 358 21.82 -10.15 -23.88
N HIS A 359 20.58 -9.95 -23.40
CA HIS A 359 20.33 -8.93 -22.39
C HIS A 359 20.93 -9.32 -21.03
N PRO A 360 21.59 -8.39 -20.30
CA PRO A 360 22.25 -8.69 -19.02
C PRO A 360 21.33 -9.38 -18.00
N HIS A 361 20.05 -9.02 -17.99
CA HIS A 361 19.07 -9.66 -17.12
C HIS A 361 18.60 -11.04 -17.58
N THR A 362 18.62 -11.35 -18.88
CA THR A 362 18.36 -12.70 -19.39
C THR A 362 19.47 -13.64 -18.96
N ILE A 363 20.71 -13.18 -19.06
CA ILE A 363 21.91 -13.90 -18.61
C ILE A 363 21.90 -14.15 -17.09
N ALA A 364 21.48 -13.15 -16.31
CA ALA A 364 21.29 -13.32 -14.87
C ALA A 364 20.24 -14.39 -14.55
N ALA A 365 19.11 -14.41 -15.26
CA ALA A 365 18.06 -15.40 -15.07
C ALA A 365 18.53 -16.84 -15.44
N MET A 366 19.28 -17.00 -16.52
CA MET A 366 19.89 -18.29 -16.88
C MET A 366 20.82 -18.80 -15.78
N SER A 367 21.67 -17.92 -15.23
CA SER A 367 22.60 -18.26 -14.14
C SER A 367 21.86 -18.68 -12.87
N ASN A 368 20.75 -18.03 -12.55
CA ASN A 368 19.95 -18.36 -11.36
C ASN A 368 19.19 -19.67 -11.53
N LEU A 369 18.63 -19.93 -12.72
CA LEU A 369 17.98 -21.21 -13.01
C LEU A 369 18.99 -22.37 -12.97
N ALA A 370 20.23 -22.17 -13.42
CA ALA A 370 21.30 -23.15 -13.28
C ALA A 370 21.61 -23.47 -11.79
N ALA A 371 21.64 -22.46 -10.93
CA ALA A 371 21.82 -22.65 -9.48
C ALA A 371 20.65 -23.40 -8.82
N ILE A 372 19.42 -23.17 -9.25
CA ILE A 372 18.23 -23.89 -8.78
C ILE A 372 18.28 -25.36 -9.21
N LEU A 373 18.67 -25.61 -10.47
CA LEU A 373 18.85 -26.97 -11.00
C LEU A 373 19.95 -27.73 -10.26
N TYR A 374 21.05 -27.04 -9.93
CA TYR A 374 22.11 -27.58 -9.10
C TYR A 374 21.61 -27.97 -7.70
N GLY A 375 20.85 -27.10 -7.02
CA GLY A 375 20.27 -27.38 -5.70
C GLY A 375 19.30 -28.58 -5.69
N ARG A 376 18.77 -28.96 -6.87
CA ARG A 376 17.94 -30.15 -7.10
C ARG A 376 18.72 -31.41 -7.48
N GLY A 377 20.05 -31.35 -7.56
CA GLY A 377 20.90 -32.45 -8.01
C GLY A 377 20.85 -32.71 -9.54
N ARG A 378 20.25 -31.81 -10.33
CA ARG A 378 20.16 -31.95 -11.80
C ARG A 378 21.40 -31.35 -12.47
N LEU A 379 22.55 -31.94 -12.17
CA LEU A 379 23.86 -31.43 -12.56
C LEU A 379 24.05 -31.32 -14.08
N ASP A 380 23.45 -32.23 -14.87
CA ASP A 380 23.51 -32.17 -16.34
C ASP A 380 22.83 -30.94 -16.93
N GLU A 381 21.63 -30.60 -16.45
CA GLU A 381 20.91 -29.41 -16.93
C GLU A 381 21.57 -28.11 -16.45
N ALA A 382 22.09 -28.11 -15.21
CA ALA A 382 22.82 -26.97 -14.68
C ALA A 382 24.11 -26.70 -15.47
N GLU A 383 24.90 -27.73 -15.79
CA GLU A 383 26.11 -27.60 -16.60
C GLU A 383 25.78 -27.08 -18.01
N LYS A 384 24.78 -27.69 -18.68
CA LYS A 384 24.37 -27.27 -20.01
C LYS A 384 23.95 -25.81 -20.05
N MET A 385 23.09 -25.40 -19.12
CA MET A 385 22.61 -24.02 -19.02
C MET A 385 23.76 -23.02 -18.80
N GLN A 386 24.75 -23.40 -18.01
CA GLN A 386 25.89 -22.54 -17.72
C GLN A 386 26.87 -22.44 -18.89
N ARG A 387 27.06 -23.53 -19.68
CA ARG A 387 27.82 -23.50 -20.95
C ARG A 387 27.12 -22.64 -22.00
N ASP A 388 25.81 -22.76 -22.14
CA ASP A 388 25.01 -21.94 -23.08
C ASP A 388 25.10 -20.45 -22.69
N THR A 389 25.04 -20.14 -21.40
CA THR A 389 25.21 -18.78 -20.88
C THR A 389 26.61 -18.24 -21.14
N LEU A 390 27.66 -19.06 -20.97
CA LEU A 390 29.04 -18.68 -21.23
C LEU A 390 29.30 -18.42 -22.72
N ALA A 391 28.73 -19.23 -23.62
CA ALA A 391 28.83 -19.02 -25.07
C ALA A 391 28.19 -17.70 -25.52
N LEU A 392 27.07 -17.30 -24.89
CA LEU A 392 26.46 -15.98 -25.12
C LEU A 392 27.34 -14.84 -24.63
N LEU A 393 28.05 -15.03 -23.50
CA LEU A 393 28.92 -14.02 -22.89
C LEU A 393 30.27 -13.88 -23.61
N LEU A 394 30.86 -14.95 -24.14
CA LEU A 394 32.12 -14.89 -24.89
C LEU A 394 31.98 -14.10 -26.21
N ASN A 395 30.76 -14.02 -26.75
CA ASN A 395 30.43 -13.18 -27.90
C ASN A 395 30.23 -11.69 -27.52
N MET A 396 30.34 -11.32 -26.24
CA MET A 396 30.20 -9.96 -25.72
C MET A 396 31.43 -9.60 -24.87
N SER A 397 32.43 -8.94 -25.46
CA SER A 397 33.68 -8.68 -24.76
C SER A 397 33.47 -7.83 -23.50
N GLY A 398 34.01 -8.26 -22.37
CA GLY A 398 34.06 -7.47 -21.13
C GLY A 398 32.78 -7.47 -20.28
N HIS A 399 31.84 -8.39 -20.49
CA HIS A 399 30.59 -8.41 -19.72
C HIS A 399 30.84 -8.73 -18.22
N PRO A 400 30.29 -7.95 -17.27
CA PRO A 400 30.58 -8.06 -15.84
C PRO A 400 30.17 -9.40 -15.20
N ASN A 401 29.36 -10.22 -15.89
CA ASN A 401 28.86 -11.51 -15.41
C ASN A 401 29.70 -12.71 -15.88
N THR A 402 30.68 -12.52 -16.78
CA THR A 402 31.49 -13.63 -17.34
C THR A 402 32.24 -14.39 -16.26
N ILE A 403 32.88 -13.69 -15.32
CA ILE A 403 33.60 -14.28 -14.19
C ILE A 403 32.65 -15.08 -13.29
N THR A 404 31.48 -14.53 -12.96
CA THR A 404 30.47 -15.21 -12.15
C THR A 404 29.99 -16.50 -12.82
N VAL A 405 29.76 -16.45 -14.14
CA VAL A 405 29.28 -17.61 -14.89
C VAL A 405 30.32 -18.72 -14.95
N MET A 406 31.59 -18.37 -15.19
CA MET A 406 32.71 -19.30 -15.19
C MET A 406 32.94 -19.96 -13.83
N ASN A 407 32.84 -19.19 -12.74
CA ASN A 407 32.95 -19.74 -11.37
C ASN A 407 31.84 -20.74 -11.06
N ASN A 408 30.59 -20.44 -11.42
CA ASN A 408 29.48 -21.36 -11.24
C ASN A 408 29.65 -22.64 -12.09
N LEU A 409 30.17 -22.52 -13.32
CA LEU A 409 30.45 -23.69 -14.17
C LEU A 409 31.56 -24.57 -13.56
N ALA A 410 32.66 -23.96 -13.10
CA ALA A 410 33.74 -24.69 -12.42
C ALA A 410 33.25 -25.44 -11.18
N PHE A 411 32.36 -24.81 -10.40
CA PHE A 411 31.76 -25.44 -9.22
C PHE A 411 30.86 -26.63 -9.58
N ILE A 412 30.04 -26.51 -10.63
CA ILE A 412 29.21 -27.62 -11.12
C ILE A 412 30.08 -28.78 -11.63
N LEU A 413 31.17 -28.49 -12.36
CA LEU A 413 32.10 -29.48 -12.89
C LEU A 413 32.87 -30.25 -11.79
N ASP A 414 33.31 -29.56 -10.73
CA ASP A 414 33.93 -30.19 -9.56
C ASP A 414 32.98 -31.19 -8.90
N ASN A 415 31.71 -30.82 -8.71
CA ASN A 415 30.70 -31.71 -8.13
C ASN A 415 30.32 -32.89 -9.06
N ARG A 416 30.69 -32.83 -10.33
CA ARG A 416 30.56 -33.94 -11.30
C ARG A 416 31.81 -34.82 -11.41
N GLY A 417 32.88 -34.50 -10.68
CA GLY A 417 34.17 -35.21 -10.79
C GLY A 417 35.00 -34.81 -12.02
N LYS A 418 34.62 -33.78 -12.77
CA LYS A 418 35.39 -33.23 -13.91
C LYS A 418 36.42 -32.19 -13.43
N THR A 419 37.25 -32.61 -12.49
CA THR A 419 38.16 -31.73 -11.73
C THR A 419 39.21 -31.02 -12.59
N GLU A 420 39.72 -31.68 -13.63
CA GLU A 420 40.71 -31.09 -14.54
C GLU A 420 40.11 -29.98 -15.42
N GLU A 421 38.85 -30.12 -15.85
CA GLU A 421 38.15 -29.07 -16.59
C GLU A 421 37.82 -27.87 -15.68
N ALA A 422 37.38 -28.13 -14.46
CA ALA A 422 37.14 -27.10 -13.45
C ALA A 422 38.41 -26.31 -13.06
N LYS A 423 39.58 -26.98 -13.02
CA LYS A 423 40.86 -26.30 -12.78
C LYS A 423 41.22 -25.35 -13.92
N ARG A 424 41.04 -25.79 -15.18
CA ARG A 424 41.29 -24.94 -16.36
C ARG A 424 40.42 -23.67 -16.34
N ILE A 425 39.11 -23.82 -16.09
CA ILE A 425 38.20 -22.66 -16.00
C ILE A 425 38.61 -21.70 -14.87
N ARG A 426 39.05 -22.21 -13.71
CA ARG A 426 39.53 -21.37 -12.60
C ARG A 426 40.82 -20.62 -12.94
N GLN A 427 41.72 -21.23 -13.72
CA GLN A 427 42.93 -20.56 -14.22
C GLN A 427 42.56 -19.44 -15.20
N ASP A 428 41.60 -19.67 -16.11
CA ASP A 428 41.13 -18.66 -17.05
C ASP A 428 40.46 -17.48 -16.33
N VAL A 429 39.64 -17.73 -15.29
CA VAL A 429 39.07 -16.68 -14.44
C VAL A 429 40.16 -15.82 -13.79
N ARG A 430 41.23 -16.46 -13.28
CA ARG A 430 42.33 -15.76 -12.63
C ARG A 430 43.10 -14.87 -13.61
N ALA A 431 43.30 -15.33 -14.84
CA ALA A 431 43.91 -14.55 -15.91
C ALA A 431 43.05 -13.32 -16.28
N LEU A 432 41.73 -13.50 -16.40
CA LEU A 432 40.79 -12.40 -16.70
C LEU A 432 40.71 -11.35 -15.59
N GLN A 433 40.82 -11.76 -14.32
CA GLN A 433 40.84 -10.84 -13.18
C GLN A 433 42.12 -9.99 -13.12
N LEU A 434 43.26 -10.56 -13.53
CA LEU A 434 44.54 -9.86 -13.57
C LEU A 434 44.62 -8.84 -14.72
N GLN A 435 43.92 -9.09 -15.84
CA GLN A 435 43.85 -8.16 -16.97
C GLN A 435 42.94 -6.94 -16.73
N GLY A 436 41.96 -7.02 -15.82
CA GLY A 436 41.04 -5.91 -15.50
C GLY A 436 41.52 -4.96 -14.38
N SER A 437 42.70 -5.20 -13.82
CA SER A 437 43.26 -4.44 -12.68
C SER A 437 44.45 -3.53 -13.06
N GLY A 438 44.69 -3.34 -14.36
CA GLY A 438 45.80 -2.57 -14.93
C GLY A 438 45.39 -1.18 -15.40
#